data_AF-A0A0G0FUV5-F1
#
_entry.id   AF-A0A0G0FUV5-F1
#
_cell.length_a   1.000
_cell.length_b   1.000
_cell.length_c   1.000
_cell.angle_alpha   90.00
_cell.angle_beta   90.00
_cell.angle_gamma   90.00
#
_symmetry.space_group_name_H-M   'P 1'
#
loop_
_entity.id
_entity.type
_entity.pdbx_description
1 polymer ?
#
loop_
_entity_poly.entity_id
_entity_poly.type
_entity_poly.pdbx_seq_one_letter_code
_entity_poly.pdbx_strand_id
1 'polypeptide(L)'
;MHEIILTAILILVILYAIYLSFQKRAIWEDLQVEKIRREWDLAYFYYQTHQQDFAMLTKDYFFADYPLLKKVFAESKIEEIKDYLKKGSSDILPYFNNVDKFKKRFLR
;
A
#
# COMPACT_ATOMS: atom_id res chain seq x y z
N MET A 1 25.16 -25.87 -34.42
CA MET A 1 24.19 -26.49 -33.46
C MET A 1 24.42 -26.06 -32.02
N HIS A 2 25.63 -26.17 -31.46
CA HIS A 2 25.89 -25.76 -30.07
C HIS A 2 25.69 -24.25 -29.79
N GLU A 3 26.07 -23.37 -30.71
CA GLU A 3 25.85 -21.92 -30.57
C GLU A 3 24.36 -21.55 -30.50
N ILE A 4 23.51 -22.26 -31.26
CA ILE A 4 22.05 -22.05 -31.25
C ILE A 4 21.46 -22.51 -29.91
N ILE A 5 21.91 -23.66 -29.40
CA ILE A 5 21.49 -24.20 -28.10
C ILE A 5 21.94 -23.26 -26.96
N LEU A 6 23.18 -22.76 -27.00
CA LEU A 6 23.69 -21.79 -26.03
C LEU A 6 22.92 -20.47 -26.07
N THR A 7 22.57 -19.99 -27.26
CA THR A 7 21.76 -18.78 -27.42
C THR A 7 20.34 -18.96 -26.86
N ALA A 8 19.73 -20.13 -27.08
CA ALA A 8 18.42 -20.46 -26.52
C ALA A 8 18.44 -20.55 -24.98
N ILE A 9 19.50 -21.15 -24.40
CA ILE A 9 19.71 -21.17 -22.95
C ILE A 9 19.87 -19.74 -22.42
N LEU A 10 20.65 -18.89 -23.10
CA LEU A 10 20.88 -17.51 -22.69
C LEU A 10 19.57 -16.70 -22.66
N ILE A 11 18.73 -16.86 -23.68
CA ILE A 11 17.41 -16.21 -23.76
C ILE A 11 16.50 -16.68 -22.62
N LEU A 12 16.48 -17.98 -22.33
CA LEU A 12 15.72 -18.55 -21.21
C LEU A 12 16.15 -17.97 -19.86
N VAL A 13 17.46 -17.83 -19.64
CA VAL A 13 18.01 -17.24 -18.41
C VAL A 13 17.61 -15.76 -18.29
N ILE A 14 17.65 -14.99 -19.38
CA ILE A 14 17.25 -13.57 -19.39
C ILE A 14 15.75 -13.44 -19.09
N LEU A 15 14.90 -14.24 -19.74
CA LEU A 15 13.45 -14.23 -19.50
C LEU A 15 13.13 -14.60 -18.05
N TYR A 16 13.84 -15.58 -17.49
CA TYR A 16 13.66 -15.99 -16.10
C TYR A 16 14.11 -14.90 -15.10
N ALA A 17 15.22 -14.21 -15.38
CA ALA A 17 15.68 -13.08 -14.56
C ALA A 17 14.68 -11.92 -14.57
N ILE A 18 14.12 -11.61 -15.75
CA ILE A 18 13.04 -10.62 -15.90
C ILE A 18 11.81 -11.04 -15.09
N TYR A 19 11.38 -12.30 -15.21
CA TYR A 19 10.25 -12.83 -14.43
C TYR A 19 10.45 -12.66 -12.92
N LEU A 20 11.62 -13.04 -12.40
CA LEU A 20 11.95 -12.88 -10.98
C LEU A 20 11.96 -11.41 -10.54
N SER A 21 12.41 -10.49 -11.39
CA SER A 21 12.39 -9.06 -11.09
C SER A 21 10.97 -8.51 -10.93
N PHE A 22 10.04 -8.94 -11.79
CA PHE A 22 8.62 -8.59 -11.68
C PHE A 22 7.99 -9.18 -10.42
N GLN A 23 8.29 -10.44 -10.10
CA GLN A 23 7.76 -11.11 -8.90
C GLN A 23 8.23 -10.43 -7.61
N LYS A 24 9.52 -10.06 -7.52
CA LYS A 24 10.08 -9.33 -6.38
C LYS A 24 9.44 -7.95 -6.21
N ARG A 25 9.22 -7.24 -7.31
CA ARG A 25 8.53 -5.94 -7.29
C ARG A 25 7.10 -6.06 -6.77
N ALA A 26 6.36 -7.06 -7.21
CA ALA A 26 5.00 -7.31 -6.73
C ALA A 26 4.96 -7.61 -5.22
N ILE A 27 5.88 -8.44 -4.71
CA ILE A 27 5.98 -8.73 -3.27
C ILE A 27 6.34 -7.48 -2.46
N TRP A 28 7.22 -6.62 -3.01
CA TRP A 28 7.60 -5.39 -2.35
C TRP A 28 6.45 -4.37 -2.30
N GLU A 29 5.70 -4.24 -3.39
CA GLU A 29 4.47 -3.45 -3.44
C GLU A 29 3.44 -3.99 -2.43
N ASP A 30 3.32 -5.31 -2.33
CA ASP A 30 2.42 -5.94 -1.36
C ASP A 30 2.81 -5.57 0.10
N LEU A 31 4.09 -5.69 0.44
CA LEU A 31 4.60 -5.32 1.77
C LEU A 31 4.37 -3.84 2.11
N GLN A 32 4.47 -2.93 1.13
CA GLN A 32 4.24 -1.50 1.35
C GLN A 32 2.76 -1.21 1.62
N VAL A 33 1.86 -1.84 0.85
CA VAL A 33 0.40 -1.71 1.04
C VAL A 33 -0.01 -2.23 2.42
N GLU A 34 0.53 -3.37 2.86
CA GLU A 34 0.22 -3.90 4.18
C GLU A 34 0.68 -2.97 5.31
N LYS A 35 1.87 -2.37 5.19
CA LYS A 35 2.35 -1.38 6.17
C LYS A 35 1.43 -0.16 6.25
N ILE A 36 1.01 0.37 5.10
CA ILE A 36 0.08 1.50 5.02
C ILE A 36 -1.27 1.14 5.65
N ARG A 37 -1.79 -0.06 5.40
CA ARG A 37 -3.02 -0.54 6.04
C ARG A 37 -2.89 -0.62 7.55
N ARG A 38 -1.80 -1.21 8.07
CA ARG A 38 -1.58 -1.30 9.52
C ARG A 38 -1.50 0.09 10.17
N GLU A 39 -0.82 1.02 9.52
CA GLU A 39 -0.72 2.40 10.02
C GLU A 39 -2.06 3.11 10.00
N TRP A 40 -2.88 2.86 8.97
CA TRP A 40 -4.26 3.31 8.95
C TRP A 40 -5.09 2.73 10.11
N ASP A 41 -5.01 1.42 10.35
CA ASP A 41 -5.75 0.77 11.42
C ASP A 41 -5.37 1.37 12.78
N LEU A 42 -4.08 1.63 13.00
CA LEU A 42 -3.59 2.34 14.20
C LEU A 42 -4.18 3.74 14.34
N ALA A 43 -4.18 4.53 13.26
CA ALA A 43 -4.79 5.86 13.26
C ALA A 43 -6.29 5.79 13.57
N TYR A 44 -7.00 4.86 12.95
CA TYR A 44 -8.42 4.63 13.20
C TYR A 44 -8.69 4.30 14.67
N PHE A 45 -8.00 3.32 15.25
CA PHE A 45 -8.17 2.94 16.64
C PHE A 45 -7.81 4.07 17.62
N TYR A 46 -6.75 4.83 17.33
CA TYR A 46 -6.36 5.98 18.14
C TYR A 46 -7.46 7.03 18.19
N TYR A 47 -7.92 7.51 17.03
CA TYR A 47 -8.94 8.57 16.97
C TYR A 47 -10.34 8.11 17.37
N GLN A 48 -10.63 6.81 17.34
CA GLN A 48 -11.85 6.25 17.92
C GLN A 48 -11.90 6.45 19.44
N THR A 49 -10.75 6.35 20.11
CA THR A 49 -10.63 6.45 21.58
C THR A 49 -10.25 7.86 22.05
N HIS A 50 -9.65 8.69 21.19
CA HIS A 50 -9.18 10.05 21.50
C HIS A 50 -9.96 11.10 20.71
N GLN A 51 -11.24 11.30 21.07
CA GLN A 51 -12.14 12.21 20.34
C GLN A 51 -11.73 13.69 20.42
N GLN A 52 -11.06 14.11 21.49
CA GLN A 52 -10.56 15.48 21.63
C GLN A 52 -9.44 15.76 20.61
N ASP A 53 -8.49 14.84 20.50
CA ASP A 53 -7.41 14.91 19.51
C ASP A 53 -7.96 14.86 18.08
N PHE A 54 -9.00 14.05 17.86
CA PHE A 54 -9.70 14.00 16.58
C PHE A 54 -10.33 15.36 16.20
N ALA A 55 -10.90 16.09 17.16
CA ALA A 55 -11.47 17.41 16.91
C ALA A 55 -10.38 18.40 16.47
N MET A 56 -9.24 18.39 17.16
CA MET A 56 -8.10 19.28 16.90
C MET A 56 -7.17 18.80 15.76
N LEU A 57 -7.43 17.63 15.20
CA LEU A 57 -6.58 17.01 14.19
C LEU A 57 -6.38 17.92 12.98
N THR A 58 -5.10 18.17 12.68
CA THR A 58 -4.64 18.85 11.46
C THR A 58 -3.89 17.86 10.57
N LYS A 59 -3.67 18.25 9.32
CA LYS A 59 -2.94 17.42 8.35
C LYS A 59 -1.47 17.21 8.74
N ASP A 60 -0.85 18.24 9.32
CA ASP A 60 0.54 18.18 9.77
C ASP A 60 0.71 17.24 10.96
N TYR A 61 -0.17 17.31 11.96
CA TYR A 61 -0.15 16.38 13.09
C TYR A 61 -0.44 14.95 12.63
N PHE A 62 -1.45 14.77 11.77
CA PHE A 62 -1.78 13.46 11.23
C PHE A 62 -0.60 12.79 10.51
N PHE A 63 0.18 13.54 9.73
CA PHE A 63 1.34 12.99 9.03
C PHE A 63 2.61 12.89 9.88
N ALA A 64 2.70 13.65 10.97
CA ALA A 64 3.77 13.48 11.94
C ALA A 64 3.62 12.13 12.66
N ASP A 65 2.40 11.80 13.07
CA ASP A 65 2.10 10.55 13.78
C ASP A 65 2.00 9.35 12.83
N TYR A 66 1.52 9.58 11.59
CA TYR A 66 1.31 8.54 10.58
C TYR A 66 1.95 8.92 9.22
N PRO A 67 3.29 8.87 9.11
CA PRO A 67 4.02 9.33 7.93
C PRO A 67 3.79 8.50 6.66
N LEU A 68 3.47 7.20 6.75
CA LEU A 68 3.18 6.38 5.57
C LEU A 68 1.85 6.78 4.92
N LEU A 69 0.90 7.28 5.71
CA LEU A 69 -0.38 7.78 5.23
C LEU A 69 -0.24 9.09 4.43
N LYS A 70 0.89 9.80 4.57
CA LYS A 70 1.20 10.98 3.75
C LYS A 70 1.16 10.66 2.25
N LYS A 71 1.59 9.47 1.84
CA LYS A 71 1.56 9.05 0.43
C LYS A 71 0.14 8.84 -0.09
N VAL A 72 -0.80 8.53 0.80
CA VAL A 72 -2.20 8.23 0.46
C VAL A 72 -3.04 9.51 0.46
N PHE A 73 -2.84 10.37 1.46
CA PHE A 73 -3.67 11.56 1.68
C PHE A 73 -2.96 12.88 1.37
N ALA A 74 -1.85 12.84 0.61
CA ALA A 74 -1.07 14.02 0.23
C ALA A 74 -1.96 15.13 -0.35
N GLU A 75 -2.93 14.75 -1.17
CA GLU A 75 -3.84 15.68 -1.87
C GLU A 75 -5.18 15.86 -1.16
N SER A 76 -5.53 14.96 -0.24
CA SER A 76 -6.80 15.01 0.49
C SER A 76 -6.88 16.17 1.47
N LYS A 77 -8.09 16.68 1.70
CA LYS A 77 -8.33 17.67 2.76
C LYS A 77 -8.45 16.99 4.12
N ILE A 78 -8.24 17.74 5.21
CA ILE A 78 -8.31 17.16 6.55
C ILE A 78 -9.73 16.69 6.91
N GLU A 79 -10.75 17.35 6.38
CA GLU A 79 -12.16 16.97 6.52
C GLU A 79 -12.43 15.59 5.90
N GLU A 80 -11.84 15.30 4.75
CA GLU A 80 -11.96 14.00 4.09
C GLU A 80 -11.31 12.89 4.92
N ILE A 81 -10.09 13.14 5.43
CA ILE A 81 -9.38 12.21 6.32
C ILE A 81 -10.22 11.93 7.57
N LYS A 82 -10.80 12.96 8.17
CA LYS A 82 -11.69 12.85 9.32
C LYS A 82 -12.93 12.02 9.00
N ASP A 83 -13.53 12.21 7.83
CA ASP A 83 -14.70 11.42 7.40
C ASP A 83 -14.34 9.94 7.20
N TYR A 84 -13.16 9.65 6.64
CA TYR A 84 -12.66 8.28 6.51
C TYR A 84 -12.39 7.63 7.88
N LEU A 85 -11.76 8.36 8.80
CA LEU A 85 -11.52 7.93 10.17
C LEU A 85 -12.83 7.66 10.91
N LYS A 86 -13.90 8.44 10.70
CA LYS A 86 -15.22 8.15 11.31
C LYS A 86 -15.87 6.91 10.75
N LYS A 87 -15.76 6.69 9.44
CA LYS A 87 -16.40 5.57 8.75
C LYS A 87 -15.74 4.23 9.05
N GLY A 88 -14.50 4.23 9.55
CA GLY A 88 -13.74 3.01 9.84
C GLY A 88 -13.52 2.14 8.62
N SER A 89 -13.61 2.73 7.42
CA SER A 89 -13.57 1.95 6.19
C SER A 89 -12.17 1.36 6.00
N SER A 90 -12.10 0.06 6.22
CA SER A 90 -11.03 -0.88 5.86
C SER A 90 -10.61 -0.86 4.38
N ASP A 91 -11.27 -0.01 3.57
CA ASP A 91 -11.04 0.29 2.16
C ASP A 91 -10.61 1.77 1.96
N ILE A 92 -9.57 2.23 2.65
CA ILE A 92 -8.81 3.48 2.29
C ILE A 92 -7.84 3.33 1.15
N LEU A 93 -7.85 2.11 0.65
CA LEU A 93 -7.09 1.66 -0.45
C LEU A 93 -7.63 2.02 -1.85
N PRO A 94 -8.74 2.77 -2.13
CA PRO A 94 -9.02 3.17 -3.51
C PRO A 94 -7.92 4.03 -4.13
N TYR A 95 -7.00 4.60 -3.33
CA TYR A 95 -5.85 5.37 -3.80
C TYR A 95 -4.61 4.52 -4.14
N PHE A 96 -4.62 3.21 -3.87
CA PHE A 96 -3.65 2.28 -4.45
C PHE A 96 -4.33 1.55 -5.60
N ASN A 97 -3.95 1.90 -6.85
CA ASN A 97 -4.40 1.27 -8.11
C ASN A 97 -4.21 -0.28 -8.21
N ASN A 98 -3.83 -0.97 -7.13
CA ASN A 98 -3.59 -2.41 -7.08
C ASN A 98 -4.39 -3.13 -5.99
N VAL A 99 -5.35 -2.49 -5.32
CA VAL A 99 -6.01 -3.10 -4.14
C VAL A 99 -6.99 -4.21 -4.52
N ASP A 100 -7.54 -4.15 -5.73
CA ASP A 100 -8.31 -5.26 -6.28
C ASP A 100 -7.47 -6.53 -6.48
N LYS A 101 -6.13 -6.42 -6.63
CA LYS A 101 -5.25 -7.59 -6.64
C LYS A 101 -5.02 -8.17 -5.24
N PHE A 102 -5.06 -7.33 -4.22
CA PHE A 102 -4.92 -7.74 -2.82
C PHE A 102 -6.08 -8.63 -2.35
N LYS A 103 -7.32 -8.20 -2.60
CA LYS A 103 -8.52 -8.97 -2.21
C LYS A 103 -8.52 -10.38 -2.84
N LYS A 104 -8.02 -10.54 -4.07
CA LYS A 104 -7.96 -11.84 -4.74
C LYS A 104 -6.92 -12.82 -4.18
N ARG A 105 -5.88 -12.35 -3.47
CA ARG A 105 -4.80 -13.22 -2.98
C ARG A 105 -5.02 -13.76 -1.56
N PHE A 106 -5.84 -13.09 -0.75
CA PHE A 106 -6.16 -13.49 0.63
C PHE A 106 -7.50 -14.22 0.78
N LEU A 107 -8.29 -14.35 -0.29
CA LEU A 107 -9.54 -15.13 -0.34
C LEU A 107 -9.36 -16.53 -0.95
N ARG A 108 -8.16 -17.10 -0.90
CA ARG A 108 -7.88 -18.45 -1.40
C ARG A 108 -7.14 -19.28 -0.36
#